data_AF-A0A7Y5U1Z8-F1
#
_entry.id   AF-A0A7Y5U1Z8-F1
#
_cell.length_a   1.000
_cell.length_b   1.000
_cell.length_c   1.000
_cell.angle_alpha   90.00
_cell.angle_beta   90.00
_cell.angle_gamma   90.00
#
_symmetry.space_group_name_H-M   'P 1'
#
loop_
_entity.id
_entity.type
_entity.pdbx_description
1 polymer ?
#
loop_
_entity_poly.entity_id
_entity_poly.type
_entity_poly.pdbx_seq_one_letter_code
_entity_poly.pdbx_strand_id
1 'polypeptide(L)'
;MKALEELIEELRRIEHRRAQLARQIDQTEQQIEEIRGSGPWKMLEAYRRARVRAKFSGLSAHALRAARRAHSPHRRVPSAVRTTPLGVNVSGYLDTESGMGEAARANIRSLDAAGVPLALNNVPSALRTGETTYRPAFSDANPHPFNLVHLNADNMPAFAAARGPAYFRDRYTIGYWFWELAAFRDDWVPLAGYVDEVWAATRFVQQSIQSKCKVLVRRLPLAVVLPPLPPHGRAHFGIPAAPAAFLYIFDVSSQTERKNPYGAIRAFRRAGLPHDAAVLVLKFSNPEYDRAGVRRLYEEARGLNVVMLDGYLDRPDLCALMNAADCY
;
A
#
# COMPACT_ATOMS: atom_id res chain seq x y z
N MET A 1 -31.32 38.42 -29.29
CA MET A 1 -30.17 39.22 -28.79
C MET A 1 -29.66 38.70 -27.46
N LYS A 2 -30.47 38.69 -26.38
CA LYS A 2 -30.04 38.25 -25.03
C LYS A 2 -29.39 36.85 -24.98
N ALA A 3 -29.99 35.86 -25.66
CA ALA A 3 -29.44 34.49 -25.73
C ALA A 3 -28.11 34.39 -26.50
N LEU A 4 -27.86 35.28 -27.47
CA LEU A 4 -26.59 35.31 -28.22
C LEU A 4 -25.48 35.95 -27.38
N GLU A 5 -25.81 36.98 -26.60
CA GLU A 5 -24.88 37.62 -25.66
C GLU A 5 -24.49 36.67 -24.53
N GLU A 6 -25.44 35.89 -24.00
CA GLU A 6 -25.18 34.85 -22.99
C GLU A 6 -24.23 33.76 -23.54
N LEU A 7 -24.43 33.32 -24.78
CA LEU A 7 -23.57 32.32 -25.43
C LEU A 7 -22.14 32.84 -25.66
N ILE A 8 -21.99 34.10 -26.07
CA ILE A 8 -20.68 34.75 -26.27
C ILE A 8 -19.92 34.86 -24.95
N GLU A 9 -20.62 35.20 -23.87
CA GLU A 9 -20.02 35.30 -22.54
C GLU A 9 -19.62 33.92 -21.99
N GLU A 10 -20.42 32.89 -22.26
CA GLU A 10 -20.08 31.50 -21.92
C GLU A 10 -18.83 31.01 -22.68
N LEU A 11 -18.74 31.30 -23.98
CA LEU A 11 -17.56 30.98 -24.80
C LEU A 11 -16.29 31.66 -24.26
N ARG A 12 -16.37 32.94 -23.89
CA ARG A 12 -15.24 33.67 -23.27
C ARG A 12 -14.79 33.04 -21.94
N ARG A 13 -15.74 32.60 -21.11
CA ARG A 13 -15.43 31.89 -19.86
C ARG A 13 -14.74 30.54 -20.11
N ILE A 14 -15.19 29.80 -21.12
CA ILE A 14 -14.58 28.52 -21.50
C ILE A 14 -13.15 28.75 -22.02
N GLU A 15 -12.92 29.73 -22.89
CA GLU A 15 -11.59 30.07 -23.39
C GLU A 15 -10.64 30.51 -22.26
N HIS A 16 -11.13 31.35 -21.35
CA HIS A 16 -10.35 31.79 -20.20
C HIS A 16 -9.96 30.61 -19.30
N ARG A 17 -10.91 29.70 -19.02
CA ARG A 17 -10.67 28.51 -18.21
C ARG A 17 -9.71 27.53 -18.90
N ARG A 18 -9.80 27.38 -20.22
CA ARG A 18 -8.86 26.58 -21.02
C ARG A 18 -7.45 27.16 -20.94
N ALA A 19 -7.28 28.47 -21.04
CA ALA A 19 -5.99 29.13 -20.89
C ALA A 19 -5.40 29.00 -19.48
N GLN A 20 -6.23 29.06 -18.44
CA GLN A 20 -5.80 28.79 -17.06
C GLN A 20 -5.34 27.34 -16.86
N LEU A 21 -6.09 26.36 -17.38
CA LEU A 21 -5.74 24.95 -17.31
C LEU A 21 -4.42 24.66 -18.05
N ALA A 22 -4.22 25.24 -19.23
CA ALA A 22 -2.96 25.11 -19.97
C ALA A 22 -1.76 25.59 -19.14
N ARG A 23 -1.86 26.76 -18.51
CA ARG A 23 -0.80 27.28 -17.61
C ARG A 23 -0.54 26.38 -16.40
N GLN A 24 -1.59 25.80 -15.81
CA GLN A 24 -1.44 24.86 -14.70
C GLN A 24 -0.77 23.55 -15.13
N ILE A 25 -1.07 23.05 -16.33
CA ILE A 25 -0.41 21.87 -16.90
C ILE A 25 1.08 22.18 -17.08
N ASP A 26 1.44 23.29 -17.74
CA ASP A 26 2.84 23.69 -17.96
C ASP A 26 3.62 23.81 -16.64
N GLN A 27 3.03 24.45 -15.63
CA GLN A 27 3.64 24.56 -14.29
C GLN A 27 3.84 23.20 -13.62
N THR A 28 2.86 22.30 -13.77
CA THR A 28 2.95 20.95 -13.20
C THR A 28 4.03 20.13 -13.91
N GLU A 29 4.14 20.25 -15.25
CA GLU A 29 5.18 19.58 -16.03
C GLU A 29 6.57 20.07 -15.63
N GLN A 30 6.75 21.38 -15.44
CA GLN A 30 8.00 21.95 -14.93
C GLN A 30 8.35 21.41 -13.54
N GLN A 31 7.38 21.36 -12.61
CA GLN A 31 7.60 20.79 -11.27
C GLN A 31 7.95 19.31 -11.31
N ILE A 32 7.31 18.53 -12.18
CA ILE A 32 7.65 17.11 -12.39
C ILE A 32 9.09 16.99 -12.87
N GLU A 33 9.52 17.84 -13.81
CA GLU A 33 10.86 17.77 -14.36
C GLU A 33 11.93 18.22 -13.35
N GLU A 34 11.63 19.22 -12.51
CA GLU A 34 12.47 19.61 -11.38
C GLU A 34 12.61 18.46 -10.36
N ILE A 35 11.50 17.81 -10.00
CA ILE A 35 11.51 16.63 -9.13
C ILE A 35 12.37 15.54 -9.76
N ARG A 36 12.18 15.24 -11.06
CA ARG A 36 12.97 14.24 -11.79
C ARG A 36 14.46 14.59 -11.87
N GLY A 37 14.76 15.89 -11.93
CA GLY A 37 16.11 16.45 -11.94
C GLY A 37 16.78 16.44 -10.58
N SER A 38 16.02 16.34 -9.49
CA SER A 38 16.52 16.42 -8.11
C SER A 38 17.46 15.26 -7.75
N GLY A 39 18.43 15.55 -6.88
CA GLY A 39 19.36 14.55 -6.34
C GLY A 39 18.64 13.37 -5.66
N PRO A 40 17.64 13.60 -4.79
CA PRO A 40 16.85 12.53 -4.19
C PRO A 40 16.14 11.64 -5.21
N TRP A 41 15.51 12.23 -6.25
CA TRP A 41 14.86 11.44 -7.29
C TRP A 41 15.85 10.64 -8.12
N LYS A 42 16.99 11.23 -8.52
CA LYS A 42 18.03 10.51 -9.26
C LYS A 42 18.62 9.37 -8.43
N MET A 43 18.80 9.56 -7.13
CA MET A 43 19.24 8.52 -6.21
C MET A 43 18.18 7.42 -6.04
N LEU A 44 16.90 7.79 -5.88
CA LEU A 44 15.78 6.84 -5.84
C LEU A 44 15.66 6.05 -7.15
N GLU A 45 15.81 6.72 -8.30
CA GLU A 45 15.75 6.11 -9.62
C GLU A 45 16.97 5.21 -9.87
N ALA A 46 18.16 5.58 -9.39
CA ALA A 46 19.36 4.75 -9.42
C ALA A 46 19.21 3.52 -8.51
N TYR A 47 18.74 3.70 -7.27
CA TYR A 47 18.45 2.62 -6.33
C TYR A 47 17.35 1.69 -6.86
N ARG A 48 16.31 2.25 -7.49
CA ARG A 48 15.23 1.54 -8.19
C ARG A 48 15.78 0.72 -9.36
N ARG A 49 16.57 1.32 -10.25
CA ARG A 49 17.16 0.64 -11.41
C ARG A 49 18.14 -0.44 -10.98
N ALA A 50 18.92 -0.19 -9.92
CA ALA A 50 19.81 -1.17 -9.32
C ALA A 50 19.02 -2.32 -8.67
N ARG A 51 17.94 -2.04 -7.94
CA ARG A 51 17.08 -3.06 -7.30
C ARG A 51 16.29 -3.89 -8.32
N VAL A 52 15.83 -3.28 -9.42
CA VAL A 52 15.24 -3.98 -10.56
C VAL A 52 16.32 -4.82 -11.27
N ARG A 53 17.47 -4.25 -11.66
CA ARG A 53 18.57 -5.01 -12.29
C ARG A 53 19.13 -6.11 -11.41
N ALA A 54 19.21 -5.93 -10.10
CA ALA A 54 19.67 -6.94 -9.15
C ALA A 54 18.62 -8.05 -8.91
N LYS A 55 17.32 -7.73 -8.99
CA LYS A 55 16.24 -8.74 -9.01
C LYS A 55 16.10 -9.45 -10.37
N PHE A 56 16.64 -8.87 -11.46
CA PHE A 56 16.64 -9.39 -12.83
C PHE A 56 18.02 -9.89 -13.31
N SER A 57 19.04 -9.96 -12.45
CA SER A 57 20.43 -10.26 -12.86
C SER A 57 20.66 -11.70 -13.32
N GLY A 58 19.63 -12.54 -13.30
CA GLY A 58 19.55 -13.73 -14.13
C GLY A 58 18.24 -13.71 -14.92
N LEU A 59 18.33 -13.76 -16.24
CA LEU A 59 17.19 -14.16 -17.09
C LEU A 59 16.87 -15.63 -16.79
N SER A 60 16.30 -15.91 -15.63
CA SER A 60 15.83 -17.24 -15.28
C SER A 60 14.74 -17.63 -16.28
N ALA A 61 14.64 -18.93 -16.58
CA ALA A 61 13.56 -19.46 -17.41
C ALA A 61 12.17 -19.01 -16.90
N HIS A 62 12.04 -18.77 -15.59
CA HIS A 62 10.84 -18.26 -14.95
C HIS A 62 10.54 -16.80 -15.34
N ALA A 63 11.53 -15.91 -15.33
CA ALA A 63 11.36 -14.51 -15.74
C ALA A 63 10.98 -14.38 -17.24
N LEU A 64 11.60 -15.19 -18.11
CA LEU A 64 11.25 -15.24 -19.53
C LEU A 64 9.83 -15.75 -19.77
N ARG A 65 9.42 -16.79 -19.04
CA ARG A 65 8.04 -17.31 -19.08
C ARG A 65 7.04 -16.25 -18.60
N ALA A 66 7.36 -15.54 -17.52
CA ALA A 66 6.52 -14.45 -17.03
C ALA A 66 6.37 -13.35 -18.09
N ALA A 67 7.46 -12.85 -18.68
CA ALA A 67 7.40 -11.81 -19.72
C ALA A 67 6.52 -12.20 -20.92
N ARG A 68 6.61 -13.46 -21.39
CA ARG A 68 5.74 -13.99 -22.45
C ARG A 68 4.28 -14.06 -21.99
N ARG A 69 4.04 -14.59 -20.80
CA ARG A 69 2.70 -14.77 -20.22
C ARG A 69 2.00 -13.44 -19.92
N ALA A 70 2.74 -12.39 -19.57
CA ALA A 70 2.19 -11.06 -19.30
C ALA A 70 1.31 -10.50 -20.44
N HIS A 71 1.63 -10.85 -21.68
CA HIS A 71 0.93 -10.38 -22.88
C HIS A 71 -0.23 -11.28 -23.32
N SER A 72 -0.47 -12.39 -22.62
CA SER A 72 -1.57 -13.31 -22.88
C SER A 72 -2.81 -12.90 -22.08
N PRO A 73 -3.98 -12.66 -22.71
CA PRO A 73 -5.20 -12.28 -22.01
C PRO A 73 -5.89 -13.47 -21.31
N HIS A 74 -5.70 -14.68 -21.83
CA HIS A 74 -6.32 -15.88 -21.26
C HIS A 74 -5.31 -16.67 -20.43
N ARG A 75 -5.68 -16.92 -19.17
CA ARG A 75 -4.95 -17.79 -18.26
C ARG A 75 -5.69 -19.12 -18.18
N ARG A 76 -5.02 -20.19 -18.60
CA ARG A 76 -5.59 -21.55 -18.50
C ARG A 76 -5.56 -21.96 -17.04
N VAL A 77 -6.72 -22.25 -16.47
CA VAL A 77 -6.82 -22.90 -15.15
C VAL A 77 -6.26 -24.32 -15.29
N PRO A 78 -5.21 -24.71 -14.55
CA PRO A 78 -4.67 -26.07 -14.60
C PRO A 78 -5.73 -27.12 -14.30
N SER A 79 -5.66 -28.29 -14.93
CA SER A 79 -6.62 -29.38 -14.69
C SER A 79 -6.63 -29.81 -13.22
N ALA A 80 -5.46 -29.88 -12.59
CA ALA A 80 -5.32 -30.21 -11.17
C ALA A 80 -6.14 -29.30 -10.25
N VAL A 81 -6.31 -28.01 -10.61
CA VAL A 81 -7.10 -27.05 -9.82
C VAL A 81 -8.59 -27.38 -9.86
N ARG A 82 -9.06 -28.01 -10.95
CA ARG A 82 -10.47 -28.39 -11.13
C ARG A 82 -10.82 -29.70 -10.44
N THR A 83 -9.84 -30.57 -10.21
CA THR A 83 -10.05 -31.93 -9.67
C THR A 83 -9.65 -32.06 -8.20
N THR A 84 -8.88 -31.09 -7.66
CA THR A 84 -8.45 -31.09 -6.26
C THR A 84 -9.50 -30.40 -5.39
N PRO A 85 -9.79 -30.90 -4.16
CA PRO A 85 -10.62 -30.19 -3.21
C PRO A 85 -10.16 -28.73 -2.99
N LEU A 86 -11.12 -27.85 -2.72
CA LEU A 86 -10.85 -26.45 -2.47
C LEU A 86 -9.91 -26.28 -1.27
N GLY A 87 -8.92 -25.40 -1.43
CA GLY A 87 -8.04 -24.93 -0.37
C GLY A 87 -7.11 -23.84 -0.91
N VAL A 88 -6.44 -23.11 -0.02
CA VAL A 88 -5.59 -21.97 -0.41
C VAL A 88 -4.25 -21.98 0.33
N ASN A 89 -3.15 -21.86 -0.40
CA ASN A 89 -1.85 -21.54 0.18
C ASN A 89 -1.70 -20.02 0.23
N VAL A 90 -1.61 -19.43 1.41
CA VAL A 90 -1.50 -17.98 1.60
C VAL A 90 -0.05 -17.61 1.85
N SER A 91 0.51 -16.78 0.97
CA SER A 91 1.85 -16.21 1.12
C SER A 91 1.79 -14.71 1.42
N GLY A 92 2.70 -14.23 2.27
CA GLY A 92 2.89 -12.80 2.51
C GLY A 92 3.75 -12.55 3.74
N TYR A 93 3.84 -11.30 4.16
CA TYR A 93 4.53 -10.88 5.38
C TYR A 93 3.65 -11.16 6.62
N LEU A 94 3.35 -12.44 6.89
CA LEU A 94 2.30 -12.86 7.81
C LEU A 94 2.61 -12.52 9.27
N ASP A 95 3.88 -12.48 9.64
CA ASP A 95 4.40 -12.16 10.97
C ASP A 95 4.92 -10.72 11.13
N THR A 96 4.73 -9.89 10.11
CA THR A 96 5.17 -8.49 10.08
C THR A 96 4.00 -7.55 10.40
N GLU A 97 4.24 -6.56 11.26
CA GLU A 97 3.29 -5.49 11.61
C GLU A 97 3.20 -4.41 10.52
N SER A 98 2.98 -4.84 9.28
CA SER A 98 2.80 -3.96 8.11
C SER A 98 1.35 -4.00 7.61
N GLY A 99 0.96 -2.98 6.84
CA GLY A 99 -0.36 -2.97 6.19
C GLY A 99 -0.59 -4.16 5.25
N MET A 100 0.45 -4.62 4.54
CA MET A 100 0.37 -5.84 3.70
C MET A 100 0.23 -7.11 4.56
N GLY A 101 0.97 -7.19 5.67
CA GLY A 101 0.82 -8.30 6.62
C GLY A 101 -0.59 -8.35 7.20
N GLU A 102 -1.15 -7.19 7.60
CA GLU A 102 -2.51 -7.13 8.13
C GLU A 102 -3.56 -7.48 7.07
N ALA A 103 -3.37 -7.05 5.82
CA ALA A 103 -4.25 -7.44 4.72
C ALA A 103 -4.22 -8.96 4.46
N ALA A 104 -3.03 -9.58 4.54
CA ALA A 104 -2.89 -11.03 4.42
C ALA A 104 -3.66 -11.74 5.55
N ARG A 105 -3.45 -11.31 6.80
CA ARG A 105 -4.15 -11.84 7.98
C ARG A 105 -5.66 -11.61 7.91
N ALA A 106 -6.13 -10.50 7.35
CA ALA A 106 -7.55 -10.25 7.12
C ALA A 106 -8.16 -11.30 6.17
N ASN A 107 -7.48 -11.63 5.07
CA ASN A 107 -7.95 -12.69 4.18
C ASN A 107 -7.81 -14.09 4.78
N ILE A 108 -6.80 -14.34 5.62
CA ILE A 108 -6.70 -15.60 6.38
C ILE A 108 -7.93 -15.76 7.27
N ARG A 109 -8.29 -14.75 8.07
CA ARG A 109 -9.51 -14.77 8.90
C ARG A 109 -10.77 -15.01 8.07
N SER A 110 -10.90 -14.37 6.91
CA SER A 110 -12.05 -14.58 6.01
C SER A 110 -12.14 -16.00 5.47
N LEU A 111 -11.00 -16.59 5.08
CA LEU A 111 -10.95 -17.96 4.57
C LEU A 111 -11.22 -18.99 5.67
N ASP A 112 -10.68 -18.76 6.87
CA ASP A 112 -10.90 -19.57 8.05
C ASP A 112 -12.38 -19.55 8.47
N ALA A 113 -12.99 -18.36 8.53
CA ALA A 113 -14.43 -18.20 8.80
C ALA A 113 -15.33 -18.88 7.77
N ALA A 114 -14.85 -19.07 6.53
CA ALA A 114 -15.55 -19.80 5.47
C ALA A 114 -15.26 -21.31 5.49
N GLY A 115 -14.45 -21.82 6.43
CA GLY A 115 -14.07 -23.23 6.52
C GLY A 115 -13.18 -23.70 5.37
N VAL A 116 -12.46 -22.78 4.70
CA VAL A 116 -11.56 -23.13 3.59
C VAL A 116 -10.23 -23.64 4.16
N PRO A 117 -9.74 -24.82 3.76
CA PRO A 117 -8.43 -25.31 4.18
C PRO A 117 -7.28 -24.37 3.77
N LEU A 118 -6.33 -24.15 4.70
CA LEU A 118 -5.22 -23.22 4.54
C LEU A 118 -3.85 -23.85 4.77
N ALA A 119 -2.88 -23.42 3.97
CA ALA A 119 -1.46 -23.55 4.27
C ALA A 119 -0.83 -22.15 4.30
N LEU A 120 -0.13 -21.80 5.38
CA LEU A 120 0.41 -20.46 5.58
C LEU A 120 1.92 -20.42 5.27
N ASN A 121 2.30 -19.76 4.18
CA ASN A 121 3.69 -19.67 3.74
C ASN A 121 4.25 -18.26 4.03
N ASN A 122 4.83 -18.07 5.22
CA ASN A 122 5.41 -16.77 5.58
C ASN A 122 6.57 -16.37 4.64
N VAL A 123 6.63 -15.09 4.28
CA VAL A 123 7.72 -14.49 3.49
C VAL A 123 8.55 -13.60 4.42
N PRO A 124 9.87 -13.81 4.53
CA PRO A 124 10.73 -12.98 5.37
C PRO A 124 10.68 -11.50 4.98
N SER A 125 10.68 -10.64 5.99
CA SER A 125 10.73 -9.18 5.88
C SER A 125 11.96 -8.64 6.61
N ALA A 126 12.46 -7.48 6.18
CA ALA A 126 13.49 -6.72 6.92
C ALA A 126 12.89 -5.83 8.02
N LEU A 127 11.55 -5.69 8.04
CA LEU A 127 10.84 -4.97 9.10
C LEU A 127 10.74 -5.83 10.36
N ARG A 128 10.29 -5.22 11.46
CA ARG A 128 10.00 -5.95 12.69
C ARG A 128 9.04 -7.10 12.40
N THR A 129 9.36 -8.25 12.99
CA THR A 129 8.50 -9.43 13.00
C THR A 129 8.12 -9.69 14.45
N GLY A 130 7.09 -9.00 14.95
CA GLY A 130 6.55 -9.22 16.30
C GLY A 130 5.13 -9.79 16.31
N GLU A 131 4.47 -9.91 15.14
CA GLU A 131 3.16 -10.55 15.04
C GLU A 131 3.31 -12.08 15.15
N THR A 132 2.63 -12.68 16.13
CA THR A 132 2.80 -14.09 16.49
C THR A 132 1.57 -14.95 16.23
N THR A 133 0.40 -14.36 15.96
CA THR A 133 -0.91 -15.03 15.88
C THR A 133 -0.89 -16.31 15.04
N TYR A 134 -0.22 -16.30 13.89
CA TYR A 134 -0.19 -17.42 12.95
C TYR A 134 1.15 -18.17 12.89
N ARG A 135 2.16 -17.77 13.67
CA ARG A 135 3.52 -18.36 13.58
C ARG A 135 3.54 -19.87 13.75
N PRO A 136 2.82 -20.47 14.72
CA PRO A 136 2.84 -21.93 14.90
C PRO A 136 2.23 -22.69 13.71
N ALA A 137 1.43 -22.03 12.87
CA ALA A 137 0.76 -22.62 11.71
C ALA A 137 1.52 -22.41 10.39
N PHE A 138 2.73 -21.81 10.43
CA PHE A 138 3.54 -21.64 9.24
C PHE A 138 4.02 -22.99 8.71
N SER A 139 4.02 -23.13 7.39
CA SER A 139 4.40 -24.35 6.70
C SER A 139 5.19 -24.02 5.43
N ASP A 140 6.14 -24.89 5.09
CA ASP A 140 6.80 -24.90 3.79
C ASP A 140 6.03 -25.72 2.74
N ALA A 141 4.99 -26.45 3.17
CA ALA A 141 4.12 -27.18 2.25
C ALA A 141 3.26 -26.23 1.40
N ASN A 142 2.93 -26.67 0.19
CA ASN A 142 2.04 -25.96 -0.74
C ASN A 142 0.95 -26.91 -1.31
N PRO A 143 0.15 -27.55 -0.42
CA PRO A 143 -0.71 -28.67 -0.81
C PRO A 143 -1.92 -28.26 -1.63
N HIS A 144 -2.39 -27.02 -1.50
CA HIS A 144 -3.67 -26.62 -2.05
C HIS A 144 -3.59 -26.15 -3.50
N PRO A 145 -4.68 -26.20 -4.29
CA PRO A 145 -4.67 -25.85 -5.71
C PRO A 145 -4.53 -24.35 -6.00
N PHE A 146 -4.83 -23.48 -5.04
CA PHE A 146 -4.74 -22.03 -5.19
C PHE A 146 -3.60 -21.45 -4.36
N ASN A 147 -2.81 -20.55 -4.96
CA ASN A 147 -1.88 -19.70 -4.22
C ASN A 147 -2.49 -18.30 -4.12
N LEU A 148 -2.58 -17.73 -2.92
CA LEU A 148 -2.92 -16.33 -2.69
C LEU A 148 -1.70 -15.60 -2.15
N VAL A 149 -1.09 -14.75 -2.97
CA VAL A 149 0.18 -14.08 -2.68
C VAL A 149 -0.05 -12.61 -2.36
N HIS A 150 0.01 -12.25 -1.09
CA HIS A 150 -0.03 -10.87 -0.57
C HIS A 150 1.32 -10.18 -0.66
N LEU A 151 1.75 -9.95 -1.90
CA LEU A 151 2.95 -9.18 -2.24
C LEU A 151 2.65 -8.32 -3.46
N ASN A 152 3.14 -7.07 -3.48
CA ASN A 152 3.03 -6.22 -4.65
C ASN A 152 3.83 -6.77 -5.85
N ALA A 153 3.45 -6.34 -7.05
CA ALA A 153 4.00 -6.81 -8.32
C ALA A 153 5.55 -6.82 -8.36
N ASP A 154 6.20 -5.79 -7.80
CA ASP A 154 7.66 -5.63 -7.74
C ASP A 154 8.38 -6.69 -6.88
N ASN A 155 7.64 -7.40 -6.02
CA ASN A 155 8.18 -8.47 -5.19
C ASN A 155 8.02 -9.85 -5.83
N MET A 156 7.18 -9.98 -6.87
CA MET A 156 6.94 -11.26 -7.56
C MET A 156 8.20 -11.91 -8.13
N PRO A 157 9.16 -11.18 -8.77
CA PRO A 157 10.38 -11.81 -9.28
C PRO A 157 11.23 -12.47 -8.18
N ALA A 158 11.44 -11.75 -7.08
CA ALA A 158 12.23 -12.25 -5.95
C ALA A 158 11.52 -13.40 -5.23
N PHE A 159 10.20 -13.28 -5.04
CA PHE A 159 9.37 -14.34 -4.47
C PHE A 159 9.42 -15.62 -5.31
N ALA A 160 9.25 -15.50 -6.63
CA ALA A 160 9.28 -16.64 -7.54
C ALA A 160 10.67 -17.30 -7.61
N ALA A 161 11.74 -16.50 -7.55
CA ALA A 161 13.11 -17.02 -7.46
C ALA A 161 13.33 -17.80 -6.16
N ALA A 162 12.86 -17.28 -5.01
CA ALA A 162 13.03 -17.92 -3.71
C ALA A 162 12.21 -19.20 -3.56
N ARG A 163 10.96 -19.22 -4.05
CA ARG A 163 10.07 -20.39 -3.94
C ARG A 163 10.31 -21.45 -5.02
N GLY A 164 10.91 -21.06 -6.15
CA GLY A 164 11.20 -21.93 -7.27
C GLY A 164 9.95 -22.35 -8.08
N PRO A 165 10.14 -23.04 -9.22
CA PRO A 165 9.07 -23.36 -10.16
C PRO A 165 8.05 -24.37 -9.63
N ALA A 166 8.42 -25.22 -8.67
CA ALA A 166 7.52 -26.21 -8.08
C ALA A 166 6.35 -25.56 -7.34
N TYR A 167 6.57 -24.40 -6.72
CA TYR A 167 5.54 -23.65 -5.99
C TYR A 167 4.35 -23.24 -6.88
N PHE A 168 4.59 -22.98 -8.16
CA PHE A 168 3.59 -22.51 -9.11
C PHE A 168 3.05 -23.62 -10.02
N ARG A 169 3.68 -24.79 -10.02
CA ARG A 169 3.33 -25.90 -10.92
C ARG A 169 1.96 -26.45 -10.54
N ASP A 170 1.07 -26.56 -11.53
CA ASP A 170 -0.29 -27.09 -11.37
C ASP A 170 -1.11 -26.37 -10.29
N ARG A 171 -0.84 -25.07 -10.10
CA ARG A 171 -1.55 -24.17 -9.18
C ARG A 171 -2.09 -22.96 -9.91
N TYR A 172 -3.19 -22.43 -9.41
CA TYR A 172 -3.72 -21.14 -9.85
C TYR A 172 -3.22 -20.05 -8.89
N THR A 173 -2.36 -19.15 -9.39
CA THR A 173 -1.70 -18.15 -8.54
C THR A 173 -2.37 -16.79 -8.65
N ILE A 174 -2.87 -16.30 -7.52
CA ILE A 174 -3.55 -15.01 -7.39
C ILE A 174 -2.60 -14.05 -6.66
N GLY A 175 -2.27 -12.92 -7.30
CA GLY A 175 -1.53 -11.84 -6.66
C GLY A 175 -2.48 -10.83 -6.01
N TYR A 176 -2.32 -10.53 -4.73
CA TYR A 176 -3.08 -9.47 -4.07
C TYR A 176 -2.25 -8.19 -4.04
N TRP A 177 -2.57 -7.24 -4.92
CA TRP A 177 -1.74 -6.07 -5.19
C TRP A 177 -2.35 -4.78 -4.65
N PHE A 178 -1.47 -3.97 -4.04
CA PHE A 178 -1.76 -2.60 -3.64
C PHE A 178 -1.09 -1.64 -4.60
N TRP A 179 -1.81 -0.58 -4.95
CA TRP A 179 -1.34 0.47 -5.85
C TRP A 179 -1.96 1.80 -5.45
N GLU A 180 -1.31 2.90 -5.79
CA GLU A 180 -1.68 4.23 -5.26
C GLU A 180 -1.77 5.29 -6.35
N LEU A 181 -1.24 5.02 -7.54
CA LEU A 181 -1.25 5.95 -8.67
C LEU A 181 -2.35 5.60 -9.66
N ALA A 182 -2.94 6.59 -10.33
CA ALA A 182 -4.00 6.35 -11.31
C ALA A 182 -3.52 5.48 -12.48
N ALA A 183 -2.28 5.68 -12.92
CA ALA A 183 -1.64 4.85 -13.94
C ALA A 183 -0.76 3.77 -13.30
N PHE A 184 -0.96 2.51 -13.69
CA PHE A 184 0.02 1.46 -13.43
C PHE A 184 1.29 1.73 -14.25
N ARG A 185 2.41 1.14 -13.86
CA ARG A 185 3.68 1.43 -14.53
C ARG A 185 3.95 0.47 -15.67
N ASP A 186 4.44 0.98 -16.79
CA ASP A 186 4.74 0.17 -17.97
C ASP A 186 5.85 -0.85 -17.69
N ASP A 187 6.86 -0.45 -16.90
CA ASP A 187 7.95 -1.33 -16.47
C ASP A 187 7.48 -2.47 -15.54
N TRP A 188 6.24 -2.41 -15.02
CA TRP A 188 5.67 -3.42 -14.13
C TRP A 188 4.67 -4.34 -14.85
N VAL A 189 4.22 -4.00 -16.06
CA VAL A 189 3.30 -4.84 -16.85
C VAL A 189 3.83 -6.27 -17.04
N PRO A 190 5.14 -6.50 -17.33
CA PRO A 190 5.68 -7.86 -17.42
C PRO A 190 5.54 -8.70 -16.13
N LEU A 191 5.40 -8.05 -14.96
CA LEU A 191 5.27 -8.72 -13.67
C LEU A 191 3.90 -9.40 -13.49
N ALA A 192 2.88 -9.02 -14.27
CA ALA A 192 1.61 -9.75 -14.38
C ALA A 192 1.78 -11.15 -14.99
N GLY A 193 2.96 -11.45 -15.55
CA GLY A 193 3.34 -12.76 -16.01
C GLY A 193 3.54 -13.81 -14.92
N TYR A 194 3.77 -13.40 -13.67
CA TYR A 194 3.99 -14.31 -12.55
C TYR A 194 2.69 -14.88 -11.96
N VAL A 195 1.53 -14.29 -12.29
CA VAL A 195 0.23 -14.65 -11.71
C VAL A 195 -0.81 -15.00 -12.78
N ASP A 196 -1.83 -15.76 -12.38
CA ASP A 196 -3.01 -16.09 -13.16
C ASP A 196 -4.11 -15.04 -13.02
N GLU A 197 -4.21 -14.44 -11.84
CA GLU A 197 -5.22 -13.43 -11.53
C GLU A 197 -4.62 -12.41 -10.55
N VAL A 198 -5.15 -11.19 -10.58
CA VAL A 198 -4.80 -10.15 -9.61
C VAL A 198 -6.06 -9.78 -8.83
N TRP A 199 -5.93 -9.72 -7.52
CA TRP A 199 -6.93 -9.15 -6.61
C TRP A 199 -6.49 -7.76 -6.16
N ALA A 200 -7.45 -6.84 -6.15
CA ALA A 200 -7.26 -5.46 -5.74
C ALA A 200 -8.31 -5.09 -4.69
N ALA A 201 -7.88 -4.45 -3.59
CA ALA A 201 -8.76 -4.06 -2.49
C ALA A 201 -9.84 -3.03 -2.91
N THR A 202 -9.54 -2.18 -3.89
CA THR A 202 -10.42 -1.07 -4.28
C THR A 202 -10.65 -1.04 -5.79
N ARG A 203 -11.74 -0.37 -6.20
CA ARG A 203 -12.03 -0.14 -7.62
C ARG A 203 -10.94 0.71 -8.29
N PHE A 204 -10.39 1.68 -7.57
CA PHE A 204 -9.29 2.52 -8.07
C PHE A 204 -8.07 1.69 -8.48
N VAL A 205 -7.61 0.81 -7.57
CA VAL A 205 -6.47 -0.08 -7.84
C VAL A 205 -6.79 -1.05 -8.98
N GLN A 206 -7.99 -1.63 -8.96
CA GLN A 206 -8.45 -2.54 -10.00
C GLN A 206 -8.42 -1.88 -11.38
N GLN A 207 -8.98 -0.69 -11.52
CA GLN A 207 -8.99 0.06 -12.78
C GLN A 207 -7.58 0.45 -13.22
N SER A 208 -6.75 0.93 -12.30
CA SER A 208 -5.37 1.31 -12.58
C SER A 208 -4.56 0.16 -13.18
N ILE A 209 -4.58 -1.01 -12.54
CA ILE A 209 -3.83 -2.19 -13.01
C ILE A 209 -4.44 -2.74 -14.30
N GLN A 210 -5.77 -2.86 -14.36
CA GLN A 210 -6.48 -3.42 -15.52
C GLN A 210 -6.29 -2.57 -16.79
N SER A 211 -6.09 -1.25 -16.64
CA SER A 211 -5.84 -0.35 -17.78
C SER A 211 -4.59 -0.69 -18.59
N LYS A 212 -3.62 -1.39 -17.98
CA LYS A 212 -2.34 -1.74 -18.61
C LYS A 212 -2.08 -3.24 -18.68
N CYS A 213 -2.60 -4.02 -17.74
CA CYS A 213 -2.35 -5.46 -17.68
C CYS A 213 -3.48 -6.25 -18.35
N LYS A 214 -3.11 -7.26 -19.15
CA LYS A 214 -4.07 -8.18 -19.77
C LYS A 214 -4.54 -9.30 -18.83
N VAL A 215 -3.87 -9.49 -17.70
CA VAL A 215 -4.32 -10.42 -16.65
C VAL A 215 -5.65 -9.93 -16.07
N LEU A 216 -6.50 -10.85 -15.64
CA LEU A 216 -7.74 -10.50 -14.99
C LEU A 216 -7.47 -9.83 -13.63
N VAL A 217 -8.04 -8.64 -13.42
CA VAL A 217 -7.96 -7.92 -12.16
C VAL A 217 -9.35 -7.85 -11.52
N ARG A 218 -9.55 -8.58 -10.43
CA ARG A 218 -10.80 -8.56 -9.66
C ARG A 218 -10.72 -7.61 -8.48
N ARG A 219 -11.80 -6.88 -8.25
CA ARG A 219 -11.98 -6.14 -7.00
C ARG A 219 -12.41 -7.12 -5.92
N LEU A 220 -11.56 -7.30 -4.90
CA LEU A 220 -11.88 -8.04 -3.70
C LEU A 220 -11.50 -7.18 -2.50
N PRO A 221 -12.46 -6.53 -1.82
CA PRO A 221 -12.18 -5.74 -0.62
C PRO A 221 -11.68 -6.60 0.54
N LEU A 222 -10.88 -6.02 1.43
CA LEU A 222 -10.46 -6.66 2.67
C LEU A 222 -11.61 -6.61 3.70
N ALA A 223 -11.79 -7.71 4.43
CA ALA A 223 -12.69 -7.72 5.57
C ALA A 223 -12.08 -6.92 6.73
N VAL A 224 -12.90 -6.08 7.37
CA VAL A 224 -12.56 -5.36 8.58
C VAL A 224 -13.29 -6.03 9.74
N VAL A 225 -12.53 -6.51 10.72
CA VAL A 225 -13.07 -7.01 11.98
C VAL A 225 -12.76 -5.96 13.03
N LEU A 226 -13.80 -5.37 13.60
CA LEU A 226 -13.64 -4.43 14.71
C LEU A 226 -13.16 -5.22 15.93
N PRO A 227 -12.07 -4.79 16.59
CA PRO A 227 -11.65 -5.39 17.84
C PRO A 227 -12.69 -5.09 18.94
N PRO A 228 -12.68 -5.84 20.06
CA PRO A 228 -13.43 -5.46 21.25
C PRO A 228 -13.05 -4.05 21.72
N LEU A 229 -13.90 -3.46 22.57
CA LEU A 229 -13.67 -2.13 23.14
C LEU A 229 -12.26 -2.03 23.73
N PRO A 230 -11.45 -1.05 23.30
CA PRO A 230 -10.06 -1.02 23.71
C PRO A 230 -9.90 -0.69 25.21
N PRO A 231 -8.83 -1.19 25.85
CA PRO A 231 -8.65 -1.08 27.30
C PRO A 231 -8.17 0.30 27.77
N HIS A 232 -7.75 1.17 26.84
CA HIS A 232 -7.02 2.40 27.15
C HIS A 232 -7.65 3.64 26.52
N GLY A 233 -7.58 4.75 27.24
CA GLY A 233 -7.98 6.08 26.77
C GLY A 233 -6.79 7.02 26.58
N ARG A 234 -7.07 8.29 26.28
CA ARG A 234 -6.06 9.33 25.97
C ARG A 234 -4.88 9.40 26.94
N ALA A 235 -5.15 9.30 28.24
CA ALA A 235 -4.13 9.40 29.29
C ALA A 235 -3.02 8.34 29.16
N HIS A 236 -3.35 7.12 28.72
CA HIS A 236 -2.36 6.06 28.51
C HIS A 236 -1.31 6.45 27.46
N PHE A 237 -1.71 7.23 26.45
CA PHE A 237 -0.83 7.70 25.37
C PHE A 237 -0.23 9.08 25.64
N GLY A 238 -0.40 9.64 26.85
CA GLY A 238 0.02 11.01 27.15
C GLY A 238 -0.71 12.08 26.33
N ILE A 239 -1.89 11.75 25.78
CA ILE A 239 -2.71 12.70 25.04
C ILE A 239 -3.48 13.56 26.06
N PRO A 240 -3.38 14.90 26.00
CA PRO A 240 -4.09 15.78 26.91
C PRO A 240 -5.61 15.66 26.73
N ALA A 241 -6.36 16.02 27.77
CA ALA A 241 -7.83 16.10 27.75
C ALA A 241 -8.33 17.33 26.95
N ALA A 242 -7.73 17.61 25.79
CA ALA A 242 -8.19 18.64 24.87
C ALA A 242 -9.58 18.28 24.32
N PRO A 243 -10.43 19.27 23.98
CA PRO A 243 -11.75 19.02 23.40
C PRO A 243 -11.73 18.18 22.11
N ALA A 244 -10.68 18.32 21.29
CA ALA A 244 -10.52 17.57 20.04
C ALA A 244 -9.13 16.92 19.90
N ALA A 245 -9.07 15.65 19.50
CA ALA A 245 -7.85 14.93 19.18
C ALA A 245 -7.86 14.47 17.70
N PHE A 246 -6.92 14.99 16.92
CA PHE A 246 -6.67 14.59 15.53
C PHE A 246 -5.52 13.59 15.49
N LEU A 247 -5.70 12.43 14.89
CA LEU A 247 -4.70 11.37 14.83
C LEU A 247 -4.18 11.20 13.41
N TYR A 248 -2.86 11.06 13.27
CA TYR A 248 -2.23 10.69 12.01
C TYR A 248 -1.23 9.56 12.26
N ILE A 249 -1.50 8.38 11.71
CA ILE A 249 -0.63 7.21 11.82
C ILE A 249 0.12 6.97 10.50
N PHE A 250 1.44 6.85 10.55
CA PHE A 250 2.25 6.48 9.37
C PHE A 250 3.46 5.62 9.73
N ASP A 251 4.15 5.11 8.71
CA ASP A 251 5.38 4.32 8.85
C ASP A 251 6.48 4.99 8.02
N VAL A 252 7.60 5.32 8.66
CA VAL A 252 8.72 6.03 8.04
C VAL A 252 9.43 5.15 7.00
N SER A 253 9.42 3.82 7.16
CA SER A 253 9.98 2.88 6.19
C SER A 253 9.25 2.89 4.84
N SER A 254 8.03 3.44 4.79
CA SER A 254 7.19 3.52 3.58
C SER A 254 7.33 4.81 2.78
N GLN A 255 8.47 5.51 2.95
CA GLN A 255 8.82 6.83 2.41
C GLN A 255 7.97 7.96 3.02
N THR A 256 8.58 8.74 3.92
CA THR A 256 7.96 9.87 4.61
C THR A 256 7.27 10.85 3.64
N GLU A 257 7.91 11.18 2.53
CA GLU A 257 7.39 12.12 1.52
C GLU A 257 6.04 11.66 0.93
N ARG A 258 5.94 10.35 0.63
CA ARG A 258 4.71 9.74 0.10
C ARG A 258 3.56 9.82 1.09
N LYS A 259 3.86 9.75 2.39
CA LYS A 259 2.87 9.86 3.47
C LYS A 259 2.62 11.31 3.88
N ASN A 260 3.47 12.27 3.51
CA ASN A 260 3.30 13.69 3.80
C ASN A 260 2.81 14.03 5.25
N PRO A 261 3.43 13.49 6.31
CA PRO A 261 3.06 13.84 7.70
C PRO A 261 3.21 15.34 8.00
N TYR A 262 4.12 16.02 7.29
CA TYR A 262 4.25 17.48 7.35
C TYR A 262 2.98 18.21 6.91
N GLY A 263 2.18 17.61 6.02
CA GLY A 263 0.88 18.13 5.61
C GLY A 263 -0.08 18.26 6.79
N ALA A 264 -0.12 17.25 7.66
CA ALA A 264 -0.95 17.26 8.87
C ALA A 264 -0.52 18.38 9.84
N ILE A 265 0.79 18.51 10.11
CA ILE A 265 1.32 19.58 10.97
C ILE A 265 0.99 20.96 10.40
N ARG A 266 1.22 21.17 9.09
CA ARG A 266 0.93 22.46 8.44
C ARG A 266 -0.57 22.78 8.43
N ALA A 267 -1.43 21.79 8.24
CA ALA A 267 -2.88 21.97 8.32
C ALA A 267 -3.31 22.37 9.74
N PHE A 268 -2.79 21.67 10.76
CA PHE A 268 -3.07 21.97 12.17
C PHE A 268 -2.60 23.38 12.55
N ARG A 269 -1.39 23.78 12.13
CA ARG A 269 -0.88 25.15 12.31
C ARG A 269 -1.78 26.19 11.65
N ARG A 270 -2.21 25.95 10.41
CA ARG A 270 -3.06 26.88 9.64
C ARG A 270 -4.46 27.04 10.24
N ALA A 271 -4.95 26.03 10.98
CA ALA A 271 -6.23 26.12 11.66
C ALA A 271 -6.23 27.20 12.77
N GLY A 272 -5.04 27.57 13.31
CA GLY A 272 -4.91 28.70 14.24
C GLY A 272 -5.71 28.54 15.53
N LEU A 273 -5.95 27.29 15.95
CA LEU A 273 -6.74 26.98 17.13
C LEU A 273 -6.01 27.42 18.41
N PRO A 274 -6.74 27.81 19.48
CA PRO A 274 -6.14 27.96 20.80
C PRO A 274 -5.40 26.68 21.21
N HIS A 275 -4.30 26.84 21.95
CA HIS A 275 -3.38 25.72 22.25
C HIS A 275 -4.08 24.54 22.94
N ASP A 276 -5.06 24.80 23.79
CA ASP A 276 -5.82 23.80 24.56
C ASP A 276 -7.08 23.29 23.83
N ALA A 277 -7.48 23.90 22.72
CA ALA A 277 -8.70 23.55 22.00
C ALA A 277 -8.59 22.23 21.23
N ALA A 278 -7.39 21.87 20.78
CA ALA A 278 -7.15 20.62 20.06
C ALA A 278 -5.72 20.13 20.23
N VAL A 279 -5.52 18.83 20.00
CA VAL A 279 -4.20 18.18 19.93
C VAL A 279 -4.07 17.40 18.62
N LEU A 280 -2.90 17.50 17.97
CA LEU A 280 -2.51 16.63 16.88
C LEU A 280 -1.62 15.51 17.41
N VAL A 281 -2.02 14.26 17.22
CA VAL A 281 -1.26 13.07 17.60
C VAL A 281 -0.61 12.50 16.34
N LEU A 282 0.71 12.56 16.27
CA LEU A 282 1.49 11.91 15.21
C LEU A 282 2.09 10.62 15.74
N LYS A 283 1.52 9.49 15.33
CA LYS A 283 2.07 8.17 15.64
C LYS A 283 2.85 7.65 14.45
N PHE A 284 4.10 7.25 14.67
CA PHE A 284 4.94 6.68 13.62
C PHE A 284 5.81 5.53 14.12
N SER A 285 6.27 4.72 13.18
CA SER A 285 7.18 3.60 13.42
C SER A 285 8.37 3.66 12.46
N ASN A 286 9.44 2.95 12.81
CA ASN A 286 10.68 2.84 12.02
C ASN A 286 11.41 4.17 11.76
N PRO A 287 11.56 5.07 12.75
CA PRO A 287 12.16 6.40 12.57
C PRO A 287 13.59 6.36 12.01
N GLU A 288 14.31 5.25 12.21
CA GLU A 288 15.67 5.04 11.74
C GLU A 288 15.81 5.05 10.22
N TYR A 289 14.73 4.78 9.47
CA TYR A 289 14.73 4.79 8.01
C TYR A 289 14.82 6.21 7.42
N ASP A 290 14.50 7.25 8.20
CA ASP A 290 14.63 8.66 7.80
C ASP A 290 14.80 9.58 9.02
N ARG A 291 15.96 9.46 9.69
CA ARG A 291 16.26 10.27 10.89
C ARG A 291 16.22 11.77 10.61
N ALA A 292 16.55 12.20 9.39
CA ALA A 292 16.52 13.61 9.01
C ALA A 292 15.09 14.13 8.89
N GLY A 293 14.22 13.37 8.22
CA GLY A 293 12.80 13.69 8.14
C GLY A 293 12.12 13.69 9.50
N VAL A 294 12.45 12.73 10.38
CA VAL A 294 11.92 12.72 11.75
C VAL A 294 12.34 13.96 12.53
N ARG A 295 13.62 14.36 12.49
CA ARG A 295 14.06 15.63 13.13
C ARG A 295 13.26 16.84 12.62
N ARG A 296 13.04 16.91 11.31
CA ARG A 296 12.23 17.97 10.69
C ARG A 296 10.78 17.96 11.17
N LEU A 297 10.19 16.79 11.45
CA LEU A 297 8.84 16.70 12.05
C LEU A 297 8.79 17.36 13.42
N TYR A 298 9.78 17.08 14.28
CA TYR A 298 9.87 17.73 15.61
C TYR A 298 10.09 19.24 15.50
N GLU A 299 10.90 19.69 14.54
CA GLU A 299 11.12 21.12 14.27
C GLU A 299 9.83 21.82 13.82
N GLU A 300 9.07 21.21 12.90
CA GLU A 300 7.78 21.74 12.44
C GLU A 300 6.71 21.66 13.55
N ALA A 301 6.75 20.68 14.44
CA ALA A 301 5.80 20.58 15.54
C ALA A 301 6.05 21.61 16.66
N ARG A 302 7.20 22.29 16.67
CA ARG A 302 7.60 23.20 17.75
C ARG A 302 6.59 24.33 17.95
N GLY A 303 6.14 24.52 19.21
CA GLY A 303 5.18 25.56 19.60
C GLY A 303 3.71 25.23 19.29
N LEU A 304 3.43 24.03 18.80
CA LEU A 304 2.06 23.53 18.57
C LEU A 304 1.71 22.46 19.61
N ASN A 305 0.41 22.26 19.85
CA ASN A 305 -0.07 21.16 20.67
C ASN A 305 -0.02 19.83 19.89
N VAL A 306 1.17 19.24 19.81
CA VAL A 306 1.42 18.00 19.06
C VAL A 306 2.02 16.95 19.99
N VAL A 307 1.40 15.77 20.02
CA VAL A 307 1.92 14.58 20.71
C VAL A 307 2.60 13.67 19.68
N MET A 308 3.89 13.41 19.89
CA MET A 308 4.70 12.54 19.03
C MET A 308 4.79 11.16 19.68
N LEU A 309 4.18 10.15 19.06
CA LEU A 309 4.23 8.76 19.49
C LEU A 309 5.13 7.95 18.55
N ASP A 310 6.39 7.81 18.95
CA ASP A 310 7.36 6.97 18.25
C ASP A 310 7.30 5.53 18.74
N GLY A 311 7.35 4.59 17.81
CA GLY A 311 7.54 3.18 18.07
C GLY A 311 6.41 2.30 17.57
N TYR A 312 6.51 1.03 17.95
CA TYR A 312 5.48 0.04 17.68
C TYR A 312 4.48 0.04 18.83
N LEU A 313 3.19 0.09 18.49
CA LEU A 313 2.11 -0.26 19.39
C LEU A 313 1.64 -1.66 19.00
N ASP A 314 1.26 -2.46 19.99
CA ASP A 314 0.57 -3.70 19.71
C ASP A 314 -0.85 -3.42 19.18
N ARG A 315 -1.56 -4.46 18.74
CA ARG A 315 -2.89 -4.29 18.15
C ARG A 315 -3.89 -3.67 19.14
N PRO A 316 -4.02 -4.15 20.39
CA PRO A 316 -4.87 -3.50 21.39
C PRO A 316 -4.60 -2.01 21.56
N ASP A 317 -3.33 -1.61 21.70
CA ASP A 317 -2.95 -0.22 21.90
C ASP A 317 -3.20 0.63 20.65
N LEU A 318 -2.91 0.11 19.46
CA LEU A 318 -3.18 0.83 18.21
C LEU A 318 -4.68 1.09 18.04
N CYS A 319 -5.51 0.11 18.37
CA CYS A 319 -6.96 0.25 18.33
C CYS A 319 -7.48 1.19 19.43
N ALA A 320 -6.90 1.16 20.62
CA ALA A 320 -7.18 2.12 21.69
C ALA A 320 -6.83 3.55 21.28
N LEU A 321 -5.68 3.75 20.65
CA LEU A 321 -5.25 5.05 20.13
C LEU A 321 -6.24 5.60 19.09
N MET A 322 -6.65 4.75 18.14
CA MET A 322 -7.65 5.13 17.13
C MET A 322 -9.00 5.48 17.76
N ASN A 323 -9.45 4.72 18.77
CA ASN A 323 -10.70 4.97 19.47
C ASN A 323 -10.64 6.22 20.38
N ALA A 324 -9.45 6.60 20.84
CA ALA A 324 -9.23 7.78 21.67
C ALA A 324 -9.20 9.09 20.86
N ALA A 325 -9.11 9.02 19.53
CA ALA A 325 -9.10 10.17 18.64
C ALA A 325 -10.52 10.52 18.14
N ASP A 326 -10.78 11.81 17.93
CA ASP A 326 -12.06 12.29 17.38
C ASP A 326 -12.03 12.36 15.84
N CYS A 327 -10.84 12.41 15.25
CA CYS A 327 -10.61 12.49 13.81
C CYS A 327 -9.32 11.75 13.43
N TYR A 328 -9.33 11.05 12.28
CA TYR A 328 -8.21 10.27 11.74
C TYR A 328 -7.89 10.68 10.30
#